data_AF-A0A3P7GH22-F1
#
_entry.id   AF-A0A3P7GH22-F1
#
_cell.length_a   1.000
_cell.length_b   1.000
_cell.length_c   1.000
_cell.angle_alpha   90.00
_cell.angle_beta   90.00
_cell.angle_gamma   90.00
#
_symmetry.space_group_name_H-M   'P 1'
#
loop_
_entity.id
_entity.type
_entity.pdbx_description
1 polymer ?
#
loop_
_entity_poly.entity_id
_entity_poly.type
_entity_poly.pdbx_seq_one_letter_code
_entity_poly.pdbx_strand_id
1 'polypeptide(L)'
;MKLYRDDCSSALCRLDGWTCVFARVVSTEPLEVEDAAGRLLLSRIAEDVSTEDVHSDDYCYLLLDTTVRPIRCTRITVVPVEIAPLAHYQLKLVRDLEEKQFSLRL
;
A
#
# COMPACT_ATOMS: atom_id res chain seq x y z
N MET A 1 -12.67 1.86 -12.56
CA MET A 1 -11.54 1.19 -11.91
C MET A 1 -11.75 1.28 -10.41
N LYS A 2 -11.54 0.20 -9.65
CA LYS A 2 -11.75 0.19 -8.20
C LYS A 2 -10.48 0.68 -7.49
N LEU A 3 -10.66 1.37 -6.36
CA LEU A 3 -9.58 1.79 -5.47
C LEU A 3 -9.81 1.17 -4.10
N TYR A 4 -8.82 0.43 -3.62
CA TYR A 4 -8.81 -0.25 -2.33
C TYR A 4 -7.87 0.46 -1.35
N ARG A 5 -8.00 0.07 -0.09
CA ARG A 5 -7.05 0.40 0.98
C ARG A 5 -6.66 -0.91 1.63
N ASP A 6 -5.39 -1.23 1.56
CA ASP A 6 -4.86 -2.53 1.96
C ASP A 6 -3.63 -2.35 2.85
N ASP A 7 -3.25 -3.41 3.54
CA ASP A 7 -1.88 -3.58 4.03
C ASP A 7 -1.03 -4.32 2.99
N CYS A 8 0.26 -4.49 3.27
CA CYS A 8 1.20 -5.17 2.39
C CYS A 8 0.72 -6.56 1.99
N SER A 9 0.17 -7.32 2.96
CA SER A 9 -0.29 -8.68 2.72
C SER A 9 -1.57 -8.74 1.89
N SER A 10 -2.57 -7.90 2.19
CA SER A 10 -3.81 -7.89 1.41
C SER A 10 -3.63 -7.30 0.02
N ALA A 11 -2.67 -6.38 -0.19
CA ALA A 11 -2.29 -5.88 -1.50
C ALA A 11 -1.79 -6.98 -2.45
N LEU A 12 -1.02 -7.95 -1.94
CA LEU A 12 -0.54 -9.10 -2.73
C LEU A 12 -1.69 -9.98 -3.25
N CYS A 13 -2.80 -10.04 -2.51
CA CYS A 13 -3.97 -10.85 -2.83
C CYS A 13 -4.93 -10.19 -3.84
N ARG A 14 -4.82 -8.88 -4.09
CA ARG A 14 -5.71 -8.16 -5.02
C ARG A 14 -5.37 -8.50 -6.48
N LEU A 15 -6.39 -8.82 -7.29
CA LEU A 15 -6.23 -9.12 -8.73
C LEU A 15 -6.83 -8.04 -9.64
N ASP A 16 -7.51 -7.05 -9.07
CA ASP A 16 -8.17 -5.98 -9.81
C ASP A 16 -8.01 -4.61 -9.14
N GLY A 17 -8.05 -3.56 -9.97
CA GLY A 17 -8.02 -2.17 -9.52
C GLY A 17 -6.67 -1.70 -9.03
N TRP A 18 -6.71 -0.62 -8.24
CA TRP A 18 -5.57 -0.06 -7.55
C TRP A 18 -5.76 -0.20 -6.05
N THR A 19 -4.68 -0.20 -5.29
CA THR A 19 -4.75 -0.17 -3.84
C THR A 19 -3.78 0.83 -3.25
N CYS A 20 -4.19 1.47 -2.16
CA CYS A 20 -3.37 2.37 -1.38
C CYS A 20 -2.87 1.64 -0.12
N VAL A 21 -1.55 1.58 0.05
CA VAL A 21 -0.87 0.95 1.19
C VAL A 21 -0.11 2.01 1.97
N PHE A 22 -0.19 1.97 3.29
CA PHE A 22 0.67 2.76 4.18
C PHE A 22 1.73 1.85 4.78
N ALA A 23 3.01 2.14 4.52
CA ALA A 23 4.11 1.29 4.93
C ALA A 23 5.38 2.10 5.19
N ARG A 24 6.32 1.50 5.93
CA ARG A 24 7.67 2.03 6.15
C ARG A 24 8.61 1.49 5.08
N VAL A 25 9.47 2.34 4.55
CA VAL A 25 10.51 1.96 3.58
C VAL A 25 11.61 1.19 4.29
N VAL A 26 11.88 -0.02 3.81
CA VAL A 26 12.99 -0.87 4.27
C VAL A 26 14.24 -0.58 3.44
N SER A 27 14.08 -0.56 2.12
CA SER A 27 15.16 -0.34 1.15
C SER A 27 14.61 0.45 -0.04
N THR A 28 15.45 1.23 -0.70
CA THR A 28 15.11 2.02 -1.90
C THR A 28 15.64 1.38 -3.19
N GLU A 29 16.66 0.51 -3.09
CA GLU A 29 17.25 -0.20 -4.24
C GLU A 29 17.45 -1.69 -3.92
N PRO A 30 16.48 -2.57 -4.26
CA PRO A 30 15.14 -2.26 -4.80
C PRO A 30 14.23 -1.63 -3.74
N LEU A 31 13.14 -1.00 -4.21
CA LEU A 31 12.10 -0.47 -3.32
C LEU A 31 11.42 -1.63 -2.57
N GLU A 32 11.67 -1.72 -1.28
CA GLU A 32 11.04 -2.66 -0.35
C GLU A 32 10.37 -1.86 0.76
N VAL A 33 9.11 -2.18 1.04
CA VAL A 33 8.34 -1.55 2.13
C VAL A 33 7.73 -2.60 3.04
N GLU A 34 7.49 -2.25 4.30
CA GLU A 34 6.87 -3.13 5.28
C GLU A 34 5.83 -2.42 6.15
N ASP A 35 4.84 -3.18 6.60
CA ASP A 35 3.92 -2.80 7.65
C ASP A 35 3.74 -3.95 8.65
N ALA A 36 2.78 -3.82 9.57
CA ALA A 36 2.54 -4.83 10.59
C ALA A 36 2.08 -6.19 10.03
N ALA A 37 1.62 -6.25 8.78
CA ALA A 37 1.06 -7.45 8.18
C ALA A 37 2.02 -8.15 7.22
N GLY A 38 3.03 -7.46 6.68
CA GLY A 38 4.00 -8.08 5.78
C GLY A 38 4.91 -7.09 5.07
N ARG A 39 5.49 -7.56 3.95
CA ARG A 39 6.42 -6.80 3.12
C ARG A 39 6.02 -6.82 1.66
N LEU A 40 6.37 -5.75 0.95
CA LEU A 40 6.24 -5.63 -0.50
C LEU A 40 7.59 -5.29 -1.12
N LEU A 41 8.05 -6.15 -2.02
CA LEU A 41 9.17 -5.87 -2.91
C LEU A 41 8.64 -5.33 -4.24
N LEU A 42 8.82 -4.03 -4.48
CA LEU A 42 8.27 -3.30 -5.62
C LEU A 42 9.32 -3.10 -6.71
N SER A 43 9.56 -4.16 -7.50
CA SER A 43 10.51 -4.14 -8.61
C SER A 43 10.04 -3.39 -9.86
N ARG A 44 8.76 -2.96 -9.89
CA ARG A 44 8.19 -2.15 -10.97
C ARG A 44 7.69 -0.83 -10.41
N ILE A 45 8.39 0.23 -10.76
CA ILE A 45 8.03 1.61 -10.42
C ILE A 45 7.66 2.31 -11.74
N ALA A 46 6.57 3.07 -11.76
CA ALA A 46 6.18 3.83 -12.95
C ALA A 46 7.24 4.90 -13.27
N GLU A 47 7.45 5.19 -14.56
CA GLU A 47 8.55 6.06 -15.04
C GLU A 47 8.46 7.50 -14.50
N ASP A 48 7.27 7.95 -14.13
CA ASP A 48 6.97 9.27 -13.57
C ASP A 48 7.11 9.34 -12.03
N VAL A 49 7.48 8.24 -11.37
CA VAL A 49 7.64 8.17 -9.91
C VAL A 49 9.12 8.30 -9.56
N SER A 50 9.50 9.47 -9.03
CA SER A 50 10.83 9.65 -8.43
C SER A 50 10.90 8.96 -7.06
N THR A 51 12.02 8.27 -6.83
CA THR A 51 12.39 7.69 -5.52
C THR A 51 13.63 8.35 -4.92
N GLU A 52 14.13 9.44 -5.53
CA GLU A 52 15.38 10.10 -5.13
C GLU A 52 15.31 10.67 -3.69
N ASP A 53 14.15 11.19 -3.29
CA ASP A 53 13.91 11.76 -1.96
C ASP A 53 13.32 10.74 -0.97
N VAL A 54 13.26 9.47 -1.34
CA VAL A 54 12.75 8.40 -0.48
C VAL A 54 13.95 7.77 0.23
N HIS A 55 13.86 7.63 1.55
CA HIS A 55 14.92 7.06 2.37
C HIS A 55 14.42 5.86 3.17
N SER A 56 15.34 4.97 3.57
CA SER A 56 15.04 3.94 4.57
C SER A 56 14.47 4.59 5.84
N ASP A 57 13.53 3.89 6.47
CA ASP A 57 12.74 4.34 7.63
C ASP A 57 11.68 5.41 7.36
N ASP A 58 11.58 5.95 6.14
CA ASP A 58 10.48 6.83 5.79
C ASP A 58 9.14 6.09 5.83
N TYR A 59 8.12 6.76 6.36
CA TYR A 59 6.73 6.31 6.21
C TYR A 59 6.14 6.90 4.95
N CYS A 60 5.43 6.09 4.18
CA CYS A 60 4.86 6.53 2.91
C CYS A 60 3.49 5.90 2.64
N TYR A 61 2.69 6.63 1.86
CA TYR A 61 1.59 6.03 1.11
C TYR A 61 2.08 5.61 -0.26
N LEU A 62 1.75 4.39 -0.65
CA LEU A 62 2.01 3.83 -1.98
C LEU A 62 0.68 3.59 -2.68
N LEU A 63 0.55 4.13 -3.88
CA LEU A 63 -0.51 3.72 -4.80
C LEU A 63 0.03 2.61 -5.70
N LEU A 64 -0.62 1.47 -5.66
CA LEU A 64 -0.20 0.25 -6.32
C LEU A 64 -1.23 -0.17 -7.37
N ASP A 65 -0.76 -0.45 -8.58
CA ASP A 65 -1.56 -1.07 -9.62
C ASP A 65 -1.49 -2.60 -9.48
N THR A 66 -2.58 -3.18 -9.01
CA THR A 66 -2.71 -4.62 -8.76
C THR A 66 -3.26 -5.37 -9.96
N THR A 67 -3.49 -4.71 -11.10
CA THR A 67 -3.90 -5.36 -12.36
C THR A 67 -2.73 -5.96 -13.13
N VAL A 68 -1.49 -5.58 -12.77
CA VAL A 68 -0.25 -6.05 -13.41
C VAL A 68 0.58 -6.92 -12.46
N ARG A 69 1.44 -7.78 -13.03
CA ARG A 69 2.40 -8.60 -12.27
C ARG A 69 3.83 -8.50 -12.82
N PRO A 70 4.85 -8.23 -11.98
CA PRO A 70 4.74 -7.86 -10.55
C PRO A 70 3.94 -6.56 -10.35
N ILE A 71 3.39 -6.39 -9.14
CA ILE A 71 2.62 -5.19 -8.76
C ILE A 71 3.45 -3.96 -9.06
N ARG A 72 2.84 -2.94 -9.66
CA ARG A 72 3.53 -1.71 -10.05
C ARG A 72 3.20 -0.59 -9.07
N CYS A 73 4.23 0.04 -8.52
CA CYS A 73 4.10 1.30 -7.79
C CYS A 73 3.84 2.43 -8.80
N THR A 74 2.67 3.09 -8.70
CA THR A 74 2.29 4.20 -9.58
C THR A 74 2.41 5.56 -8.90
N ARG A 75 2.51 5.58 -7.57
CA ARG A 75 2.81 6.79 -6.80
C ARG A 75 3.38 6.42 -5.44
N ILE A 76 4.39 7.17 -5.00
CA ILE A 76 4.86 7.17 -3.63
C ILE A 76 4.67 8.57 -3.03
N THR A 77 4.33 8.66 -1.76
CA THR A 77 4.22 9.93 -1.04
C THR A 77 4.71 9.72 0.38
N VAL A 78 5.92 10.23 0.64
CA VAL A 78 6.53 10.25 1.98
C VAL A 78 5.72 11.18 2.89
N VAL A 79 5.52 10.76 4.12
CA VAL A 79 4.66 11.43 5.11
C VAL A 79 5.26 11.32 6.51
N PRO A 80 4.97 12.26 7.43
CA PRO A 80 5.43 12.18 8.81
C PRO A 80 4.87 10.95 9.54
N VAL A 81 5.68 10.31 10.39
CA VAL A 81 5.28 9.10 11.13
C VAL A 81 4.05 9.31 12.03
N GLU A 82 3.81 10.55 12.46
CA GLU A 82 2.68 10.95 13.30
C GLU A 82 1.32 10.68 12.66
N ILE A 83 1.26 10.50 11.34
CA ILE A 83 0.01 10.15 10.64
C ILE A 83 -0.30 8.64 10.66
N ALA A 84 0.64 7.79 11.10
CA ALA A 84 0.43 6.34 11.15
C ALA A 84 -0.84 5.90 11.90
N PRO A 85 -1.22 6.50 13.05
CA PRO A 85 -2.48 6.18 13.72
C PRO A 85 -3.71 6.45 12.84
N LEU A 86 -3.70 7.52 12.04
CA LEU A 86 -4.77 7.82 11.10
C LEU A 86 -4.81 6.79 9.96
N ALA A 87 -3.65 6.42 9.42
CA ALA A 87 -3.55 5.41 8.37
C ALA A 87 -4.10 4.04 8.83
N HIS A 88 -3.70 3.61 10.04
CA HIS A 88 -4.20 2.37 10.65
C HIS A 88 -5.71 2.42 10.91
N TYR A 89 -6.21 3.56 11.41
CA TYR A 89 -7.64 3.74 11.62
C TYR A 89 -8.44 3.66 10.31
N GLN A 90 -7.95 4.29 9.24
CA GLN A 90 -8.58 4.22 7.92
C GLN A 90 -8.59 2.81 7.34
N LEU A 91 -7.49 2.05 7.49
CA LEU A 91 -7.44 0.66 7.08
C LEU A 91 -8.45 -0.20 7.87
N LYS A 92 -8.52 -0.01 9.19
CA LYS A 92 -9.49 -0.68 10.05
C LYS A 92 -10.93 -0.39 9.62
N LEU A 93 -11.27 0.88 9.38
CA LEU A 93 -12.61 1.25 8.91
C LEU A 93 -13.02 0.52 7.63
N VAL A 94 -12.09 0.37 6.67
CA VAL A 94 -12.38 -0.35 5.42
C VAL A 94 -12.62 -1.83 5.69
N ARG A 95 -11.83 -2.47 6.55
CA ARG A 95 -12.02 -3.87 6.96
C ARG A 95 -13.35 -4.11 7.64
N ASP A 96 -13.68 -3.27 8.62
CA ASP A 96 -14.96 -3.35 9.33
C ASP A 96 -16.15 -3.20 8.37
N LEU A 97 -16.00 -2.42 7.29
CA LEU A 97 -17.01 -2.28 6.24
C LEU A 97 -17.08 -3.50 5.32
N GLU A 98 -15.94 -4.06 4.90
CA GLU A 98 -15.89 -5.27 4.08
C GLU A 98 -16.49 -6.48 4.83
N GLU A 99 -16.19 -6.63 6.12
CA GLU A 99 -16.76 -7.69 6.99
C GLU A 99 -18.28 -7.55 7.16
N LYS A 100 -18.78 -6.32 7.37
CA LYS A 100 -20.22 -6.06 7.44
C LYS A 100 -20.92 -6.35 6.12
N GLN A 101 -20.31 -5.97 4.99
CA GLN A 101 -20.87 -6.27 3.68
C GLN A 101 -20.90 -7.77 3.39
N PHE A 102 -19.89 -8.52 3.82
CA PHE A 102 -19.87 -9.98 3.71
C PHE A 102 -20.97 -10.61 4.58
N SER A 103 -21.12 -10.14 5.82
CA SER A 103 -22.14 -10.63 6.77
C SER A 103 -23.57 -10.38 6.30
N LEU A 104 -23.83 -9.31 5.54
CA LEU A 104 -25.15 -8.99 4.98
C LEU A 104 -25.49 -9.77 3.69
N ARG A 105 -24.51 -10.47 3.10
CA ARG A 105 -24.70 -11.27 1.87
C ARG A 105 -24.95 -12.75 2.16
N LEU A 106 -24.79 -13.18 3.42
CA LEU A 106 -25.15 -14.51 3.91
C LEU A 106 -26.59 -14.49 4.44
#